data_AF-A0A7C6K5P6-F1
#
_entry.id   AF-A0A7C6K5P6-F1
#
_cell.length_a   1.000
_cell.length_b   1.000
_cell.length_c   1.000
_cell.angle_alpha   90.00
_cell.angle_beta   90.00
_cell.angle_gamma   90.00
#
_symmetry.space_group_name_H-M   'P 1'
#
loop_
_entity.id
_entity.type
_entity.pdbx_description
1 polymer ?
#
loop_
_entity_poly.entity_id
_entity_poly.type
_entity_poly.pdbx_seq_one_letter_code
_entity_poly.pdbx_strand_id
1 'polypeptide(L)'
;MRSKGFNAYTKYKILQHALKGNNVSQTCELFGISRTTFYNWKNAYEKHGMAGLDNRERRKPKMPNKVSKDIEQEILSYVTKYPADGPKRIYYELISQGFDIGETGIYNVLKRYNLTRKAQRIEYSMDEKSHINIKKRDKKDMSIFSNAKDSYPGYLVIQRIDFIGTFEGIGRIYQYSFYDTVSRWGEVKIYNKKQDIDIWHYFERKLIYLLETFSLNIENLVTEKEREFLPYFVKGNKYKEILEDFNINHIFISPEYIDILDGMREFNEFLMMEFYNKIPLNDKLDSFVKVEAAINDFIRKYNFHSIIPNGPKAGKTPAEVVLERAIENGADLDTLPLWLLALINYSK
;
A
#
# COMPACT_ATOMS: atom_id res chain seq x y z
N MET A 1 -28.45 4.66 -37.54
CA MET A 1 -29.77 5.35 -37.46
C MET A 1 -30.63 4.67 -36.41
N ARG A 2 -31.04 5.39 -35.35
CA ARG A 2 -32.07 4.91 -34.42
C ARG A 2 -33.40 4.93 -35.17
N SER A 3 -34.00 3.77 -35.42
CA SER A 3 -35.33 3.69 -36.04
C SER A 3 -36.35 4.29 -35.07
N LYS A 4 -36.66 5.58 -35.22
CA LYS A 4 -37.85 6.18 -34.62
C LYS A 4 -39.07 5.39 -35.14
N GLY A 5 -39.89 4.87 -34.24
CA GLY A 5 -41.35 4.84 -34.43
C GLY A 5 -42.03 3.59 -34.95
N PHE A 6 -41.37 2.45 -35.20
CA PHE A 6 -42.11 1.23 -35.56
C PHE A 6 -42.55 0.47 -34.30
N ASN A 7 -43.86 0.49 -34.00
CA ASN A 7 -44.47 -0.41 -33.03
C ASN A 7 -44.71 -1.80 -33.67
N ALA A 8 -45.07 -2.80 -32.87
CA ALA A 8 -45.26 -4.17 -33.38
C ALA A 8 -46.29 -4.23 -34.53
N TYR A 9 -47.37 -3.45 -34.43
CA TYR A 9 -48.42 -3.37 -35.46
C TYR A 9 -47.90 -2.85 -36.80
N THR A 10 -47.15 -1.75 -36.79
CA THR A 10 -46.59 -1.18 -38.02
C THR A 10 -45.58 -2.15 -38.66
N LYS A 11 -44.74 -2.81 -37.85
CA LYS A 11 -43.82 -3.84 -38.36
C LYS A 11 -44.57 -4.99 -39.03
N TYR A 12 -45.66 -5.46 -38.43
CA TYR A 12 -46.48 -6.51 -39.00
C TYR A 12 -47.12 -6.10 -40.33
N LYS A 13 -47.65 -4.88 -40.42
CA LYS A 13 -48.22 -4.35 -41.67
C LYS A 13 -47.19 -4.27 -42.80
N ILE A 14 -45.94 -3.91 -42.49
CA ILE A 14 -44.84 -3.86 -43.48
C ILE A 14 -44.51 -5.28 -43.97
N LEU A 15 -44.49 -6.28 -43.08
CA LEU A 15 -44.31 -7.68 -43.47
C LEU A 15 -45.43 -8.17 -44.40
N GLN A 16 -46.68 -7.81 -44.09
CA GLN A 16 -47.85 -8.14 -44.92
C GLN A 16 -47.82 -7.45 -46.29
N HIS A 17 -47.34 -6.20 -46.35
CA HIS A 17 -47.18 -5.48 -47.61
C HIS A 17 -46.20 -6.19 -48.55
N ALA A 18 -45.05 -6.64 -48.02
CA ALA A 18 -44.07 -7.38 -48.80
C ALA A 18 -44.61 -8.72 -49.33
N LEU A 19 -45.45 -9.42 -48.55
CA LEU A 19 -46.09 -10.68 -48.98
C LEU A 19 -47.07 -10.47 -50.13
N LYS A 20 -47.81 -9.35 -50.14
CA LYS A 20 -48.75 -9.02 -51.22
C LYS A 20 -48.06 -8.55 -52.50
N GLY A 21 -46.99 -7.77 -52.37
CA GLY A 21 -46.28 -7.18 -53.51
C GLY A 21 -45.20 -8.09 -54.13
N ASN A 22 -44.91 -9.25 -53.53
CA ASN A 22 -43.85 -10.19 -53.92
C ASN A 22 -42.45 -9.56 -54.13
N ASN A 23 -42.22 -8.35 -53.62
CA ASN A 23 -40.96 -7.60 -53.78
C ASN A 23 -40.54 -6.94 -52.45
N VAL A 24 -39.60 -7.61 -51.77
CA VAL A 24 -39.04 -7.16 -50.49
C VAL A 24 -38.19 -5.91 -50.66
N SER A 25 -37.45 -5.79 -51.77
CA SER A 25 -36.56 -4.64 -52.03
C SER A 25 -37.35 -3.35 -52.16
N GLN A 26 -38.41 -3.36 -52.96
CA GLN A 26 -39.30 -2.22 -53.15
C GLN A 26 -40.04 -1.86 -51.85
N THR A 27 -40.46 -2.86 -51.07
CA THR A 27 -41.09 -2.63 -49.76
C THR A 27 -40.10 -1.98 -48.77
N CYS A 28 -38.84 -2.44 -48.75
CA CYS A 28 -37.81 -1.85 -47.88
C CYS A 28 -37.51 -0.39 -48.23
N GLU A 29 -37.46 -0.07 -49.52
CA GLU A 29 -37.28 1.29 -50.03
C GLU A 29 -38.47 2.19 -49.67
N LEU A 30 -39.70 1.72 -49.91
CA LEU A 30 -40.93 2.45 -49.62
C LEU A 30 -41.07 2.82 -48.13
N PHE A 31 -40.75 1.90 -47.23
CA PHE A 31 -40.88 2.11 -45.78
C PHE A 31 -39.59 2.61 -45.11
N GLY A 32 -38.53 2.89 -45.89
CA GLY A 32 -37.27 3.42 -45.39
C GLY A 32 -36.55 2.50 -44.39
N ILE A 33 -36.68 1.18 -44.55
CA ILE A 33 -36.03 0.18 -43.70
C ILE A 33 -34.96 -0.60 -44.47
N SER A 34 -33.92 -1.06 -43.78
CA SER A 34 -32.93 -1.93 -44.43
C SER A 34 -33.51 -3.33 -44.64
N ARG A 35 -33.08 -4.01 -45.72
CA ARG A 35 -33.42 -5.42 -45.98
C ARG A 35 -33.08 -6.32 -44.78
N THR A 36 -31.96 -6.05 -44.09
CA THR A 36 -31.58 -6.76 -42.85
C THR A 36 -32.61 -6.57 -41.73
N THR A 37 -33.15 -5.36 -41.57
CA THR A 37 -34.19 -5.07 -40.58
C THR A 37 -35.48 -5.82 -40.90
N PHE A 38 -35.87 -5.85 -42.18
CA PHE A 38 -37.02 -6.61 -42.66
C PHE A 38 -36.90 -8.10 -42.33
N TYR A 39 -35.79 -8.74 -42.69
CA TYR A 39 -35.60 -10.17 -42.41
C TYR A 39 -35.50 -10.47 -40.91
N ASN A 40 -34.92 -9.57 -40.11
CA ASN A 40 -34.92 -9.70 -38.65
C ASN A 40 -36.35 -9.68 -38.08
N TRP A 41 -37.22 -8.78 -38.57
CA TRP A 41 -38.64 -8.75 -38.16
C TRP A 41 -39.41 -9.97 -38.65
N LYS A 42 -39.19 -10.41 -39.90
CA LYS A 42 -39.81 -11.62 -40.46
C LYS A 42 -39.48 -12.85 -39.61
N ASN A 43 -38.19 -13.08 -39.34
CA ASN A 43 -37.73 -14.20 -38.52
C ASN A 43 -38.27 -14.12 -37.08
N ALA A 44 -38.36 -12.93 -36.50
CA ALA A 44 -38.92 -12.73 -35.17
C ALA A 44 -40.42 -13.03 -35.12
N TYR A 45 -41.17 -12.62 -36.16
CA TYR A 45 -42.58 -12.90 -36.31
C TYR A 45 -42.86 -14.39 -36.55
N GLU A 46 -42.08 -15.06 -37.39
CA GLU A 46 -42.21 -16.51 -37.63
C GLU A 46 -41.95 -17.34 -36.36
N LYS A 47 -41.01 -16.92 -35.50
CA LYS A 47 -40.67 -17.65 -34.28
C LYS A 47 -41.57 -17.37 -33.08
N HIS A 48 -42.05 -16.14 -32.94
CA HIS A 48 -42.72 -15.67 -31.71
C HIS A 48 -44.04 -14.93 -31.98
N GLY A 49 -44.55 -14.98 -33.21
CA GLY A 49 -45.75 -14.27 -33.62
C GLY A 49 -45.64 -12.77 -33.37
N MET A 50 -46.75 -12.16 -32.97
CA MET A 50 -46.82 -10.72 -32.75
C MET A 50 -45.88 -10.22 -31.65
N ALA A 51 -45.65 -11.02 -30.59
CA ALA A 51 -44.76 -10.70 -29.48
C ALA A 51 -43.27 -10.65 -29.90
N GLY A 52 -42.91 -11.24 -31.04
CA GLY A 52 -41.57 -11.12 -31.63
C GLY A 52 -41.28 -9.73 -32.19
N LEU A 53 -42.32 -8.96 -32.54
CA LEU A 53 -42.20 -7.64 -33.15
C LEU A 53 -42.16 -6.49 -32.13
N ASP A 54 -42.37 -6.77 -30.85
CA ASP A 54 -42.27 -5.75 -29.81
C ASP A 54 -40.87 -5.16 -29.68
N ASN A 55 -40.81 -3.90 -29.27
CA ASN A 55 -39.55 -3.20 -29.03
C ASN A 55 -38.91 -3.74 -27.75
N ARG A 56 -38.06 -4.75 -27.88
CA ARG A 56 -37.27 -5.27 -26.77
C ARG A 56 -36.18 -4.26 -26.40
N GLU A 57 -36.09 -3.94 -25.11
CA GLU A 57 -34.91 -3.23 -24.62
C GLU A 57 -33.67 -4.07 -24.90
N ARG A 58 -32.65 -3.46 -25.50
CA ARG A 58 -31.38 -4.15 -25.75
C ARG A 58 -30.80 -4.53 -24.39
N ARG A 59 -30.59 -5.83 -24.17
CA ARG A 59 -29.85 -6.32 -23.00
C ARG A 59 -28.49 -5.62 -22.96
N LYS A 60 -28.16 -5.01 -21.82
CA LYS A 60 -26.84 -4.38 -21.63
C LYS A 60 -25.76 -5.46 -21.81
N PRO A 61 -24.68 -5.17 -22.56
CA PRO A 61 -23.60 -6.13 -22.76
C PRO A 61 -22.98 -6.53 -21.42
N LYS A 62 -22.62 -7.80 -21.27
CA LYS A 62 -21.83 -8.28 -20.13
C LYS A 62 -20.41 -7.74 -20.30
N MET A 63 -19.96 -6.88 -19.40
CA MET A 63 -18.60 -6.35 -19.42
C MET A 63 -17.68 -7.39 -18.78
N PRO A 64 -16.82 -8.11 -19.54
CA PRO A 64 -15.99 -9.19 -19.00
C PRO A 64 -14.99 -8.69 -17.96
N ASN A 65 -14.53 -7.44 -18.08
CA ASN A 65 -13.57 -6.82 -17.15
C ASN A 65 -14.25 -6.16 -15.94
N LYS A 66 -15.46 -6.61 -15.58
CA LYS A 66 -16.14 -6.09 -14.39
C LYS A 66 -15.50 -6.73 -13.16
N VAL A 67 -15.04 -5.86 -12.24
CA VAL A 67 -14.60 -6.24 -10.90
C VAL A 67 -15.65 -7.16 -10.24
N SER A 68 -15.19 -8.24 -9.61
CA SER A 68 -16.07 -9.19 -8.93
C SER A 68 -16.87 -8.50 -7.83
N LYS A 69 -18.06 -9.03 -7.51
CA LYS A 69 -18.91 -8.43 -6.46
C LYS A 69 -18.23 -8.40 -5.09
N ASP A 70 -17.38 -9.38 -4.81
CA ASP A 70 -16.67 -9.48 -3.54
C ASP A 70 -15.64 -8.34 -3.41
N ILE A 71 -14.86 -8.07 -4.47
CA ILE A 71 -13.93 -6.94 -4.50
C ILE A 71 -14.68 -5.61 -4.52
N GLU A 72 -15.83 -5.53 -5.19
CA GLU A 72 -16.71 -4.34 -5.11
C GLU A 72 -17.12 -4.05 -3.66
N GLN A 73 -17.49 -5.07 -2.89
CA GLN A 73 -17.85 -4.92 -1.47
C GLN A 73 -16.66 -4.49 -0.62
N GLU A 74 -15.46 -5.03 -0.87
CA GLU A 74 -14.26 -4.61 -0.15
C GLU A 74 -13.93 -3.14 -0.40
N ILE A 75 -14.03 -2.67 -1.65
CA ILE A 75 -13.83 -1.25 -1.99
C ILE A 75 -14.82 -0.37 -1.22
N LEU A 76 -16.09 -0.77 -1.15
CA LEU A 76 -17.12 0.01 -0.45
C LEU A 76 -16.90 0.01 1.06
N SER A 77 -16.55 -1.14 1.64
CA SER A 77 -16.16 -1.29 3.05
C SER A 77 -14.98 -0.38 3.40
N TYR A 78 -13.96 -0.34 2.53
CA TYR A 78 -12.84 0.58 2.68
C TYR A 78 -13.26 2.05 2.63
N VAL A 79 -14.13 2.43 1.68
CA VAL A 79 -14.63 3.81 1.57
C VAL A 79 -15.40 4.23 2.82
N THR A 80 -16.18 3.33 3.42
CA THR A 80 -16.88 3.60 4.69
C THR A 80 -15.91 3.88 5.84
N LYS A 81 -14.75 3.22 5.87
CA LYS A 81 -13.70 3.44 6.88
C LYS A 81 -12.84 4.68 6.60
N TYR A 82 -12.47 4.91 5.34
CA TYR A 82 -11.51 5.94 4.92
C TYR A 82 -12.07 6.80 3.77
N PRO A 83 -13.12 7.60 3.99
CA PRO A 83 -13.82 8.31 2.92
C PRO A 83 -12.98 9.41 2.24
N ALA A 84 -11.91 9.89 2.91
CA ALA A 84 -11.00 10.88 2.36
C ALA A 84 -10.20 10.37 1.15
N ASP A 85 -10.01 9.06 1.05
CA ASP A 85 -9.08 8.45 0.11
C ASP A 85 -9.65 8.31 -1.30
N GLY A 86 -8.81 8.60 -2.29
CA GLY A 86 -9.15 8.52 -3.71
C GLY A 86 -8.82 7.15 -4.32
N PRO A 87 -9.20 6.92 -5.59
CA PRO A 87 -8.99 5.64 -6.29
C PRO A 87 -7.57 5.09 -6.17
N LYS A 88 -6.56 5.96 -6.29
CA LYS A 88 -5.14 5.59 -6.17
C LYS A 88 -4.74 5.09 -4.77
N ARG A 89 -5.28 5.70 -3.72
CA ARG A 89 -4.96 5.32 -2.33
C ARG A 89 -5.67 4.01 -1.95
N ILE A 90 -6.91 3.85 -2.41
CA ILE A 90 -7.67 2.60 -2.31
C ILE A 90 -6.98 1.48 -3.11
N TYR A 91 -6.40 1.79 -4.27
CA TYR A 91 -5.63 0.82 -5.06
C TYR A 91 -4.44 0.28 -4.27
N TYR A 92 -3.61 1.16 -3.72
CA TYR A 92 -2.46 0.74 -2.93
C TYR A 92 -2.87 -0.06 -1.69
N GLU A 93 -3.96 0.34 -1.06
CA GLU A 93 -4.54 -0.42 0.05
C GLU A 93 -4.87 -1.86 -0.35
N LEU A 94 -5.69 -2.03 -1.38
CA LEU A 94 -6.20 -3.35 -1.76
C LEU A 94 -5.08 -4.25 -2.28
N ILE A 95 -4.14 -3.72 -3.05
CA ILE A 95 -2.96 -4.51 -3.46
C ILE A 95 -2.14 -4.95 -2.23
N SER A 96 -1.94 -4.07 -1.22
CA SER A 96 -1.23 -4.44 0.02
C SER A 96 -1.91 -5.56 0.80
N GLN A 97 -3.22 -5.74 0.63
CA GLN A 97 -4.01 -6.81 1.24
C GLN A 97 -4.09 -8.07 0.35
N GLY A 98 -3.35 -8.09 -0.77
CA GLY A 98 -3.27 -9.20 -1.72
C GLY A 98 -4.40 -9.26 -2.75
N PHE A 99 -5.19 -8.20 -2.93
CA PHE A 99 -6.17 -8.15 -4.01
C PHE A 99 -5.50 -7.84 -5.35
N ASP A 100 -5.90 -8.53 -6.41
CA ASP A 100 -5.48 -8.21 -7.78
C ASP A 100 -6.53 -7.31 -8.46
N ILE A 101 -6.31 -6.00 -8.39
CA ILE A 101 -7.21 -5.00 -9.00
C ILE A 101 -6.45 -3.75 -9.42
N GLY A 102 -6.72 -3.23 -10.62
CA GLY A 102 -6.15 -1.97 -11.10
C GLY A 102 -6.88 -0.72 -10.59
N GLU A 103 -6.16 0.42 -10.52
CA GLU A 103 -6.70 1.73 -10.13
C GLU A 103 -7.94 2.14 -10.95
N THR A 104 -7.93 1.88 -12.26
CA THR A 104 -9.09 2.15 -13.14
C THR A 104 -10.31 1.30 -12.77
N GLY A 105 -10.10 0.06 -12.33
CA GLY A 105 -11.16 -0.82 -11.84
C GLY A 105 -11.87 -0.21 -10.64
N ILE A 106 -11.09 0.27 -9.67
CA ILE A 106 -11.59 0.96 -8.46
C ILE A 106 -12.32 2.25 -8.83
N TYR A 107 -11.73 3.10 -9.69
CA TYR A 107 -12.40 4.32 -10.16
C TYR A 107 -13.76 4.01 -10.79
N ASN A 108 -13.85 2.95 -11.60
CA ASN A 108 -15.10 2.53 -12.21
C ASN A 108 -16.12 2.01 -11.19
N VAL A 109 -15.69 1.35 -10.12
CA VAL A 109 -16.56 0.97 -8.99
C VAL A 109 -17.10 2.24 -8.33
N LEU A 110 -16.24 3.16 -7.89
CA LEU A 110 -16.67 4.41 -7.27
C LEU A 110 -17.64 5.20 -8.16
N LYS A 111 -17.37 5.25 -9.48
CA LYS A 111 -18.26 5.91 -10.44
C LYS A 111 -19.65 5.29 -10.50
N ARG A 112 -19.80 3.97 -10.38
CA ARG A 112 -21.11 3.29 -10.36
C ARG A 112 -21.93 3.62 -9.12
N TYR A 113 -21.26 3.84 -8.00
CA TYR A 113 -21.89 4.17 -6.72
C TYR A 113 -21.98 5.67 -6.45
N ASN A 114 -21.63 6.52 -7.42
CA ASN A 114 -21.56 7.98 -7.27
C ASN A 114 -20.59 8.43 -6.15
N LEU A 115 -19.46 7.74 -5.99
CA LEU A 115 -18.45 7.96 -4.94
C LEU A 115 -17.13 8.55 -5.46
N THR A 116 -17.16 9.23 -6.60
CA THR A 116 -15.94 9.75 -7.24
C THR A 116 -15.32 10.92 -6.48
N ARG A 117 -16.15 11.77 -5.87
CA ARG A 117 -15.71 12.95 -5.11
C ARG A 117 -15.60 12.61 -3.62
N LYS A 118 -14.67 13.28 -2.92
CA LYS A 118 -14.47 13.12 -1.47
C LYS A 118 -15.77 13.36 -0.68
N ALA A 119 -16.51 14.42 -1.01
CA ALA A 119 -17.78 14.73 -0.34
C ALA A 119 -18.79 13.58 -0.42
N GLN A 120 -18.91 12.94 -1.59
CA GLN A 120 -19.82 11.80 -1.80
C GLN A 120 -19.43 10.58 -0.96
N ARG A 121 -18.12 10.35 -0.78
CA ARG A 121 -17.62 9.26 0.07
C ARG A 121 -17.85 9.53 1.55
N ILE A 122 -17.70 10.77 1.99
CA ILE A 122 -17.98 11.17 3.37
C ILE A 122 -19.47 10.94 3.67
N GLU A 123 -20.36 11.38 2.78
CA GLU A 123 -21.80 11.13 2.92
C GLU A 123 -22.13 9.64 2.94
N TYR A 124 -21.52 8.85 2.06
CA TYR A 124 -21.67 7.40 2.02
C TYR A 124 -21.21 6.70 3.31
N SER A 125 -20.11 7.17 3.90
CA SER A 125 -19.57 6.67 5.16
C SER A 125 -20.45 6.98 6.37
N MET A 126 -21.35 7.98 6.28
CA MET A 126 -22.29 8.34 7.33
C MET A 126 -23.62 7.57 7.27
N ASP A 127 -23.89 6.84 6.17
CA ASP A 127 -25.11 6.04 6.03
C ASP A 127 -24.97 4.70 6.77
N GLU A 128 -25.79 4.50 7.83
CA GLU A 128 -25.78 3.28 8.67
C GLU A 128 -25.92 1.97 7.87
N LYS A 129 -26.57 2.01 6.70
CA LYS A 129 -26.73 0.83 5.83
C LYS A 129 -25.43 0.39 5.14
N SER A 130 -24.41 1.25 5.11
CA SER A 130 -23.10 0.96 4.50
C SER A 130 -22.19 0.10 5.38
N HIS A 131 -22.50 -0.04 6.67
CA HIS A 131 -21.62 -0.68 7.67
C HIS A 131 -21.79 -2.20 7.82
N ILE A 132 -22.70 -2.83 7.07
CA ILE A 132 -23.21 -4.17 7.40
C ILE A 132 -22.24 -5.33 7.08
N ASN A 133 -21.17 -5.12 6.31
CA ASN A 133 -20.25 -6.21 5.92
C ASN A 133 -18.78 -5.94 6.25
N ILE A 134 -18.48 -5.72 7.53
CA ILE A 134 -17.10 -5.77 8.03
C ILE A 134 -16.87 -7.18 8.58
N LYS A 135 -16.33 -8.11 7.77
CA LYS A 135 -15.92 -9.43 8.25
C LYS A 135 -14.45 -9.73 7.97
N LYS A 136 -13.75 -9.95 9.09
CA LYS A 136 -12.64 -10.89 9.31
C LYS A 136 -11.39 -10.71 8.45
N ARG A 137 -10.39 -9.99 8.98
CA ARG A 137 -8.98 -10.33 8.70
C ARG A 137 -7.95 -10.06 9.81
N ASP A 138 -8.34 -9.51 10.96
CA ASP A 138 -7.37 -9.07 12.00
C ASP A 138 -6.80 -10.17 12.93
N LYS A 139 -7.05 -11.45 12.67
CA LYS A 139 -6.62 -12.53 13.60
C LYS A 139 -5.14 -12.92 13.49
N LYS A 140 -4.49 -12.73 12.33
CA LYS A 140 -3.10 -13.15 12.12
C LYS A 140 -2.10 -12.12 12.65
N ASP A 141 -2.39 -10.83 12.47
CA ASP A 141 -1.52 -9.74 12.95
C ASP A 141 -1.59 -9.63 14.48
N MET A 142 -2.76 -9.91 15.07
CA MET A 142 -2.96 -9.92 16.52
C MET A 142 -1.99 -10.86 17.26
N SER A 143 -1.62 -12.02 16.68
CA SER A 143 -0.68 -12.95 17.34
C SER A 143 0.76 -12.47 17.30
N ILE A 144 1.17 -11.75 16.26
CA ILE A 144 2.57 -11.28 16.10
C ILE A 144 2.89 -10.22 17.15
N PHE A 145 1.96 -9.28 17.35
CA PHE A 145 2.13 -8.15 18.25
C PHE A 145 1.89 -8.48 19.73
N SER A 146 1.14 -9.55 20.02
CA SER A 146 0.90 -10.01 21.39
C SER A 146 1.96 -10.98 21.91
N ASN A 147 2.85 -11.50 21.04
CA ASN A 147 3.88 -12.47 21.40
C ASN A 147 5.14 -11.87 22.04
N ALA A 148 4.98 -10.90 22.95
CA ALA A 148 6.10 -10.19 23.58
C ALA A 148 7.08 -11.11 24.35
N LYS A 149 6.61 -12.29 24.80
CA LYS A 149 7.41 -13.24 25.60
C LYS A 149 8.48 -14.00 24.80
N ASP A 150 8.33 -14.14 23.49
CA ASP A 150 9.27 -14.87 22.62
C ASP A 150 10.02 -13.93 21.66
N SER A 151 10.09 -12.64 21.99
CA SER A 151 10.73 -11.63 21.13
C SER A 151 12.26 -11.61 21.26
N TYR A 152 12.94 -11.45 20.13
CA TYR A 152 14.41 -11.43 20.03
C TYR A 152 14.86 -10.32 19.04
N PRO A 153 16.12 -9.85 19.09
CA PRO A 153 16.62 -8.89 18.10
C PRO A 153 16.47 -9.43 16.67
N GLY A 154 15.78 -8.67 15.82
CA GLY A 154 15.36 -9.07 14.47
C GLY A 154 13.91 -9.55 14.38
N TYR A 155 13.24 -9.86 15.50
CA TYR A 155 11.86 -10.36 15.45
C TYR A 155 10.88 -9.33 14.90
N LEU A 156 10.99 -8.07 15.32
CA LEU A 156 10.10 -6.98 14.91
C LEU A 156 10.91 -5.70 14.69
N VAL A 157 11.05 -5.30 13.43
CA VAL A 157 11.78 -4.09 13.03
C VAL A 157 10.81 -3.10 12.40
N ILE A 158 10.80 -1.88 12.91
CA ILE A 158 9.97 -0.78 12.41
C ILE A 158 10.77 0.02 11.39
N GLN A 159 10.15 0.35 10.28
CA GLN A 159 10.71 1.19 9.23
C GLN A 159 9.82 2.44 9.07
N ARG A 160 10.46 3.62 9.05
CA ARG A 160 9.74 4.91 9.03
C ARG A 160 10.42 5.96 8.15
N ILE A 161 9.61 6.87 7.60
CA ILE A 161 10.07 8.08 6.90
C ILE A 161 9.47 9.28 7.61
N ASP A 162 10.33 10.19 8.05
CA ASP A 162 9.96 11.38 8.80
C ASP A 162 10.44 12.64 8.09
N PHE A 163 9.60 13.67 8.06
CA PHE A 163 10.06 15.01 7.70
C PHE A 163 10.52 15.72 8.99
N ILE A 164 11.83 15.91 9.10
CA ILE A 164 12.45 16.48 10.31
C ILE A 164 12.28 17.99 10.36
N GLY A 165 12.47 18.67 9.22
CA GLY A 165 12.36 20.12 9.17
C GLY A 165 13.11 20.74 8.01
N THR A 166 13.15 22.07 8.00
CA THR A 166 13.96 22.86 7.08
C THR A 166 14.95 23.67 7.91
N PHE A 167 16.24 23.49 7.62
CA PHE A 167 17.34 24.12 8.34
C PHE A 167 18.02 25.13 7.42
N GLU A 168 18.34 26.30 7.96
CA GLU A 168 19.03 27.35 7.21
C GLU A 168 20.41 26.85 6.72
N GLY A 169 20.79 27.16 5.48
CA GLY A 169 22.03 26.68 4.85
C GLY A 169 22.06 25.20 4.45
N ILE A 170 21.25 24.34 5.09
CA ILE A 170 21.22 22.89 4.85
C ILE A 170 20.05 22.47 3.95
N GLY A 171 18.90 23.12 4.09
CA GLY A 171 17.66 22.78 3.38
C GLY A 171 16.75 21.82 4.16
N ARG A 172 15.88 21.12 3.44
CA ARG A 172 14.95 20.14 4.01
C ARG A 172 15.68 18.88 4.43
N ILE A 173 15.28 18.29 5.54
CA ILE A 173 15.76 16.99 5.99
C ILE A 173 14.58 16.02 6.08
N TYR A 174 14.66 14.96 5.28
CA TYR A 174 13.83 13.77 5.38
C TYR A 174 14.68 12.66 6.00
N GLN A 175 14.20 12.05 7.07
CA GLN A 175 14.85 10.95 7.74
C GLN A 175 14.17 9.64 7.33
N TYR A 176 14.98 8.65 7.00
CA TYR A 176 14.56 7.28 6.77
C TYR A 176 15.24 6.40 7.82
N SER A 177 14.45 5.65 8.59
CA SER A 177 14.94 4.95 9.77
C SER A 177 14.47 3.51 9.86
N PHE A 178 15.31 2.68 10.47
CA PHE A 178 14.94 1.38 11.03
C PHE A 178 15.11 1.39 12.54
N TYR A 179 14.25 0.69 13.25
CA TYR A 179 14.31 0.54 14.69
C TYR A 179 13.88 -0.86 15.10
N ASP A 180 14.79 -1.59 15.75
CA ASP A 180 14.49 -2.91 16.31
C ASP A 180 13.86 -2.75 17.70
N THR A 181 12.68 -3.34 17.90
CA THR A 181 11.90 -3.09 19.14
C THR A 181 12.47 -3.78 20.38
N VAL A 182 13.36 -4.76 20.21
CA VAL A 182 13.92 -5.56 21.32
C VAL A 182 15.28 -5.02 21.74
N SER A 183 16.19 -4.89 20.78
CA SER A 183 17.55 -4.35 20.99
C SER A 183 17.57 -2.83 21.07
N ARG A 184 16.53 -2.15 20.59
CA ARG A 184 16.52 -0.69 20.40
C ARG A 184 17.59 -0.20 19.43
N TRP A 185 18.13 -1.09 18.60
CA TRP A 185 19.09 -0.70 17.56
C TRP A 185 18.40 0.24 16.57
N GLY A 186 18.93 1.45 16.45
CA GLY A 186 18.45 2.46 15.53
C GLY A 186 19.40 2.61 14.34
N GLU A 187 18.86 2.67 13.13
CA GLU A 187 19.63 2.96 11.93
C GLU A 187 18.95 4.09 11.16
N VAL A 188 19.73 5.06 10.66
CA VAL A 188 19.20 6.29 10.07
C VAL A 188 19.96 6.66 8.80
N LYS A 189 19.20 7.09 7.81
CA LYS A 189 19.69 7.79 6.61
C LYS A 189 18.88 9.05 6.39
N ILE A 190 19.54 10.14 6.07
CA ILE A 190 18.87 11.40 5.74
C ILE A 190 18.92 11.70 4.25
N TYR A 191 17.94 12.44 3.76
CA TYR A 191 17.81 12.89 2.37
C TYR A 191 17.34 14.35 2.34
N ASN A 192 17.80 15.11 1.35
CA ASN A 192 17.35 16.50 1.16
C ASN A 192 16.04 16.60 0.37
N LYS A 193 15.71 15.56 -0.40
CA LYS A 193 14.48 15.46 -1.20
C LYS A 193 13.84 14.10 -0.98
N LYS A 194 12.53 14.13 -0.76
CA LYS A 194 11.71 12.92 -0.57
C LYS A 194 11.76 11.94 -1.75
N GLN A 195 11.92 12.45 -2.97
CA GLN A 195 11.96 11.64 -4.19
C GLN A 195 13.29 10.89 -4.38
N ASP A 196 14.33 11.29 -3.65
CA ASP A 196 15.67 10.69 -3.73
C ASP A 196 15.83 9.54 -2.71
N ILE A 197 14.78 9.27 -1.91
CA ILE A 197 14.79 8.20 -0.92
C ILE A 197 14.78 6.86 -1.67
N ASP A 198 15.89 6.13 -1.59
CA ASP A 198 15.99 4.76 -2.08
C ASP A 198 16.07 3.79 -0.89
N ILE A 199 14.88 3.41 -0.41
CA ILE A 199 14.68 2.48 0.71
C ILE A 199 15.43 1.17 0.50
N TRP A 200 15.29 0.58 -0.69
CA TRP A 200 15.75 -0.78 -0.97
C TRP A 200 17.24 -0.83 -1.25
N HIS A 201 17.79 0.19 -1.92
CA HIS A 201 19.23 0.31 -2.06
C HIS A 201 19.91 0.45 -0.69
N TYR A 202 19.35 1.27 0.20
CA TYR A 202 19.92 1.44 1.53
C TYR A 202 19.75 0.18 2.39
N PHE A 203 18.59 -0.47 2.33
CA PHE A 203 18.35 -1.77 2.96
C PHE A 203 19.41 -2.78 2.52
N GLU A 204 19.62 -2.89 1.20
CA GLU A 204 20.55 -3.85 0.60
C GLU A 204 22.01 -3.57 0.96
N ARG A 205 22.43 -2.31 0.91
CA ARG A 205 23.84 -1.93 1.10
C ARG A 205 24.27 -1.85 2.56
N LYS A 206 23.35 -1.56 3.47
CA LYS A 206 23.70 -1.32 4.88
C LYS A 206 23.06 -2.33 5.82
N LEU A 207 21.74 -2.55 5.70
CA LEU A 207 21.03 -3.36 6.66
C LEU A 207 21.33 -4.86 6.48
N ILE A 208 21.32 -5.37 5.25
CA ILE A 208 21.70 -6.76 4.97
C ILE A 208 23.13 -7.05 5.47
N TYR A 209 24.08 -6.15 5.19
CA TYR A 209 25.45 -6.28 5.67
C TYR A 209 25.53 -6.41 7.21
N LEU A 210 24.77 -5.59 7.95
CA LEU A 210 24.73 -5.67 9.42
C LEU A 210 24.07 -6.97 9.89
N LEU A 211 22.98 -7.39 9.26
CA LEU A 211 22.31 -8.65 9.57
C LEU A 211 23.24 -9.85 9.37
N GLU A 212 23.91 -9.93 8.23
CA GLU A 212 24.89 -10.97 7.95
C GLU A 212 26.06 -10.94 8.93
N THR A 213 26.60 -9.75 9.24
CA THR A 213 27.71 -9.58 10.18
C THR A 213 27.38 -10.11 11.58
N PHE A 214 26.14 -9.93 12.03
CA PHE A 214 25.70 -10.39 13.35
C PHE A 214 24.93 -11.72 13.32
N SER A 215 24.89 -12.40 12.17
CA SER A 215 24.08 -13.61 11.97
C SER A 215 22.61 -13.43 12.42
N LEU A 216 22.03 -12.27 12.11
CA LEU A 216 20.65 -11.91 12.40
C LEU A 216 19.76 -12.02 11.16
N ASN A 217 18.46 -12.10 11.38
CA ASN A 217 17.45 -11.95 10.34
C ASN A 217 16.33 -11.02 10.81
N ILE A 218 15.64 -10.36 9.88
CA ILE A 218 14.40 -9.63 10.18
C ILE A 218 13.23 -10.56 9.91
N GLU A 219 12.54 -11.02 10.95
CA GLU A 219 11.36 -11.87 10.78
C GLU A 219 10.14 -11.03 10.36
N ASN A 220 9.86 -9.94 11.07
CA ASN A 220 8.72 -9.07 10.80
C ASN A 220 9.16 -7.62 10.58
N LEU A 221 9.02 -7.13 9.35
CA LEU A 221 9.26 -5.72 8.99
C LEU A 221 7.93 -4.96 9.02
N VAL A 222 7.82 -3.98 9.91
CA VAL A 222 6.61 -3.18 10.10
C VAL A 222 6.79 -1.80 9.50
N THR A 223 5.81 -1.36 8.71
CA THR A 223 5.75 0.01 8.21
C THR A 223 4.39 0.64 8.50
N GLU A 224 4.39 1.95 8.68
CA GLU A 224 3.15 2.71 8.69
C GLU A 224 2.47 2.67 7.32
N LYS A 225 1.14 2.63 7.33
CA LYS A 225 0.33 2.56 6.12
C LYS A 225 0.16 3.94 5.49
N GLU A 226 1.27 4.62 5.27
CA GLU A 226 1.32 5.97 4.74
C GLU A 226 1.58 5.99 3.23
N ARG A 227 1.36 7.16 2.61
CA ARG A 227 1.54 7.35 1.16
C ARG A 227 2.99 7.19 0.73
N GLU A 228 3.90 7.33 1.68
CA GLU A 228 5.33 7.27 1.61
C GLU A 228 5.75 5.85 1.28
N PHE A 229 5.28 4.85 2.04
CA PHE A 229 5.68 3.47 1.89
C PHE A 229 4.94 2.73 0.79
N LEU A 230 3.64 2.99 0.62
CA LEU A 230 2.79 2.23 -0.30
C LEU A 230 3.34 2.10 -1.74
N PRO A 231 3.91 3.14 -2.38
CA PRO A 231 4.53 2.98 -3.69
C PRO A 231 5.69 1.97 -3.70
N TYR A 232 6.51 1.91 -2.64
CA TYR A 232 7.66 1.02 -2.57
C TYR A 232 7.28 -0.46 -2.42
N PHE A 233 6.09 -0.74 -1.87
CA PHE A 233 5.58 -2.10 -1.67
C PHE A 233 4.49 -2.50 -2.68
N VAL A 234 4.12 -1.60 -3.59
CA VAL A 234 3.11 -1.86 -4.63
C VAL A 234 3.67 -1.68 -6.05
N LYS A 235 4.78 -0.94 -6.23
CA LYS A 235 5.38 -0.71 -7.56
C LYS A 235 6.76 -1.35 -7.68
N GLY A 236 6.91 -2.25 -8.65
CA GLY A 236 8.16 -2.94 -8.97
C GLY A 236 8.19 -4.38 -8.46
N ASN A 237 9.18 -5.15 -8.91
CA ASN A 237 9.39 -6.52 -8.43
C ASN A 237 10.56 -6.64 -7.45
N LYS A 238 11.54 -5.73 -7.54
CA LYS A 238 12.79 -5.77 -6.76
C LYS A 238 12.56 -5.91 -5.24
N TYR A 239 11.54 -5.27 -4.69
CA TYR A 239 11.26 -5.37 -3.26
C TYR A 239 10.63 -6.70 -2.85
N LYS A 240 9.82 -7.31 -3.73
CA LYS A 240 9.28 -8.64 -3.48
C LYS A 240 10.41 -9.66 -3.47
N GLU A 241 11.33 -9.55 -4.43
CA GLU A 241 12.55 -10.36 -4.50
C GLU A 241 13.34 -10.25 -3.18
N ILE A 242 13.65 -9.04 -2.69
CA ILE A 242 14.36 -8.87 -1.41
C ILE A 242 13.57 -9.47 -0.23
N LEU A 243 12.27 -9.21 -0.11
CA LEU A 243 11.48 -9.75 1.00
C LEU A 243 11.40 -11.29 0.94
N GLU A 244 11.31 -11.88 -0.25
CA GLU A 244 11.28 -13.33 -0.46
C GLU A 244 12.66 -13.97 -0.20
N ASP A 245 13.74 -13.39 -0.73
CA ASP A 245 15.11 -13.88 -0.59
C ASP A 245 15.56 -13.93 0.88
N PHE A 246 15.15 -12.94 1.67
CA PHE A 246 15.45 -12.86 3.11
C PHE A 246 14.33 -13.44 4.00
N ASN A 247 13.27 -13.99 3.41
CA ASN A 247 12.11 -14.54 4.10
C ASN A 247 11.52 -13.57 5.15
N ILE A 248 11.41 -12.30 4.79
CA ILE A 248 10.92 -11.22 5.63
C ILE A 248 9.40 -11.10 5.50
N ASN A 249 8.69 -11.23 6.61
CA ASN A 249 7.26 -10.95 6.66
C ASN A 249 7.03 -9.44 6.78
N HIS A 250 6.49 -8.81 5.74
CA HIS A 250 6.15 -7.39 5.76
C HIS A 250 4.71 -7.15 6.24
N ILE A 251 4.55 -6.21 7.18
CA ILE A 251 3.25 -5.88 7.80
C ILE A 251 3.02 -4.38 7.75
N PHE A 252 1.85 -3.97 7.24
CA PHE A 252 1.37 -2.60 7.41
C PHE A 252 0.62 -2.49 8.74
N ILE A 253 1.08 -1.59 9.61
CA ILE A 253 0.45 -1.40 10.93
C ILE A 253 -0.96 -0.82 10.80
N SER A 254 -1.90 -1.38 11.56
CA SER A 254 -3.26 -0.85 11.70
C SER A 254 -3.28 0.24 12.77
N PRO A 255 -4.15 1.27 12.67
CA PRO A 255 -4.31 2.29 13.71
C PRO A 255 -4.57 1.74 15.11
N GLU A 256 -5.10 0.51 15.21
CA GLU A 256 -5.38 -0.17 16.48
C GLU A 256 -4.14 -0.65 17.23
N TYR A 257 -2.98 -0.77 16.56
CA TYR A 257 -1.73 -1.27 17.14
C TYR A 257 -0.65 -0.19 17.23
N ILE A 258 -1.06 1.08 17.30
CA ILE A 258 -0.15 2.21 17.15
C ILE A 258 0.93 2.29 18.25
N ASP A 259 0.67 1.69 19.41
CA ASP A 259 1.56 1.65 20.57
C ASP A 259 2.87 0.91 20.28
N ILE A 260 2.89 0.02 19.28
CA ILE A 260 4.13 -0.65 18.82
C ILE A 260 5.15 0.37 18.33
N LEU A 261 4.70 1.53 17.85
CA LEU A 261 5.56 2.61 17.36
C LEU A 261 6.18 3.44 18.49
N ASP A 262 5.80 3.23 19.75
CA ASP A 262 6.22 4.11 20.85
C ASP A 262 7.74 4.12 21.04
N GLY A 263 8.40 2.96 21.00
CA GLY A 263 9.87 2.91 21.04
C GLY A 263 10.54 3.67 19.89
N MET A 264 9.97 3.60 18.69
CA MET A 264 10.46 4.36 17.54
C MET A 264 10.18 5.86 17.68
N ARG A 265 9.06 6.26 18.30
CA ARG A 265 8.74 7.66 18.60
C ARG A 265 9.69 8.23 19.64
N GLU A 266 9.91 7.52 20.75
CA GLU A 266 10.89 7.88 21.78
C GLU A 266 12.30 8.05 21.18
N PHE A 267 12.71 7.13 20.30
CA PHE A 267 13.98 7.23 19.59
C PHE A 267 14.05 8.49 18.72
N ASN A 268 13.00 8.80 17.95
CA ASN A 268 12.96 10.01 17.14
C ASN A 268 12.94 11.30 17.98
N GLU A 269 12.22 11.32 19.11
CA GLU A 269 12.24 12.44 20.06
C GLU A 269 13.64 12.66 20.63
N PHE A 270 14.34 11.58 20.96
CA PHE A 270 15.75 11.62 21.37
C PHE A 270 16.64 12.22 20.26
N LEU A 271 16.51 11.79 19.00
CA LEU A 271 17.27 12.38 17.89
C LEU A 271 16.94 13.87 17.69
N MET A 272 15.67 14.25 17.85
CA MET A 272 15.27 15.65 17.76
C MET A 272 15.94 16.50 18.83
N MET A 273 15.88 16.06 20.09
CA MET A 273 16.44 16.78 21.23
C MET A 273 17.98 16.82 21.20
N GLU A 274 18.60 15.66 20.99
CA GLU A 274 20.04 15.50 21.18
C GLU A 274 20.88 15.78 19.95
N PHE A 275 20.29 15.75 18.76
CA PHE A 275 20.99 15.99 17.50
C PHE A 275 20.39 17.15 16.71
N TYR A 276 19.15 17.02 16.20
CA TYR A 276 18.61 17.95 15.21
C TYR A 276 18.44 19.38 15.75
N ASN A 277 17.91 19.53 16.97
CA ASN A 277 17.73 20.86 17.59
C ASN A 277 19.07 21.56 17.89
N LYS A 278 20.18 20.81 17.90
CA LYS A 278 21.53 21.36 18.13
C LYS A 278 22.24 21.73 16.84
N ILE A 279 21.71 21.37 15.66
CA ILE A 279 22.29 21.74 14.37
C ILE A 279 22.47 23.26 14.24
N PRO A 280 21.46 24.11 14.49
CA PRO A 280 21.61 25.56 14.35
C PRO A 280 22.59 26.19 15.36
N LEU A 281 22.93 25.46 16.43
CA LEU A 281 23.84 25.91 17.48
C LEU A 281 25.31 25.53 17.20
N ASN A 282 25.57 24.84 16.08
CA ASN A 282 26.87 24.29 15.76
C ASN A 282 27.33 24.75 14.37
N ASP A 283 28.20 25.76 14.34
CA ASP A 283 28.75 26.36 13.12
C ASP A 283 29.49 25.35 12.22
N LYS A 284 29.87 24.17 12.74
CA LYS A 284 30.50 23.11 11.94
C LYS A 284 29.50 22.34 11.08
N LEU A 285 28.20 22.41 11.38
CA LEU A 285 27.12 21.70 10.68
C LEU A 285 26.42 22.59 9.64
N ASP A 286 27.20 23.28 8.82
CA ASP A 286 26.74 24.29 7.85
C ASP A 286 26.20 23.74 6.51
N SER A 287 26.21 22.43 6.32
CA SER A 287 25.87 21.80 5.04
C SER A 287 25.31 20.39 5.23
N PHE A 288 24.47 19.96 4.30
CA PHE A 288 23.79 18.66 4.36
C PHE A 288 24.78 17.49 4.50
N VAL A 289 25.90 17.52 3.76
CA VAL A 289 26.92 16.46 3.82
C VAL A 289 27.56 16.36 5.21
N LYS A 290 27.82 17.50 5.87
CA LYS A 290 28.38 17.51 7.23
C LYS A 290 27.35 17.03 8.25
N VAL A 291 26.08 17.43 8.12
CA VAL A 291 24.99 16.91 8.96
C VAL A 291 24.83 15.40 8.76
N GLU A 292 24.91 14.92 7.53
CA GLU A 292 24.83 13.49 7.21
C GLU A 292 25.99 12.70 7.83
N ALA A 293 27.22 13.19 7.74
CA ALA A 293 28.36 12.57 8.42
C ALA A 293 28.16 12.57 9.95
N ALA A 294 27.71 13.69 10.52
CA ALA A 294 27.52 13.82 11.95
C ALA A 294 26.40 12.93 12.50
N ILE A 295 25.28 12.76 11.79
CA ILE A 295 24.21 11.85 12.24
C ILE A 295 24.66 10.40 12.17
N ASN A 296 25.45 10.01 11.15
CA ASN A 296 26.01 8.65 11.08
C ASN A 296 26.89 8.34 12.30
N ASP A 297 27.75 9.28 12.70
CA ASP A 297 28.58 9.12 13.90
C ASP A 297 27.75 9.17 15.20
N PHE A 298 26.71 10.01 15.23
CA PHE A 298 25.80 10.11 16.37
C PHE A 298 25.04 8.79 16.60
N ILE A 299 24.48 8.19 15.54
CA ILE A 299 23.80 6.89 15.59
C ILE A 299 24.74 5.76 16.00
N ARG A 300 25.97 5.77 15.49
CA ARG A 300 27.00 4.83 15.95
C ARG A 300 27.27 4.97 17.45
N LYS A 301 27.36 6.20 17.97
CA LYS A 301 27.53 6.41 19.42
C LYS A 301 26.32 5.93 20.21
N TYR A 302 25.12 6.23 19.72
CA TYR A 302 23.87 5.75 20.31
C TYR A 302 23.86 4.23 20.46
N ASN A 303 24.09 3.48 19.37
CA ASN A 303 24.00 2.02 19.39
C ASN A 303 25.06 1.35 20.29
N PHE A 304 26.25 1.93 20.43
CA PHE A 304 27.38 1.30 21.14
C PHE A 304 27.64 1.85 22.55
N HIS A 305 27.06 2.99 22.91
CA HIS A 305 27.37 3.67 24.18
C HIS A 305 26.13 4.16 24.95
N SER A 306 24.97 4.31 24.31
CA SER A 306 23.76 4.72 25.04
C SER A 306 23.15 3.52 25.77
N ILE A 307 22.91 3.69 27.06
CA ILE A 307 22.27 2.67 27.89
C ILE A 307 20.76 2.70 27.70
N ILE A 308 20.19 1.52 27.50
CA ILE A 308 18.74 1.32 27.43
C ILE A 308 18.16 1.62 28.83
N PRO A 309 17.25 2.61 28.96
CA PRO A 309 16.81 3.07 30.27
C PRO A 309 15.81 2.13 30.95
N ASN A 310 14.93 1.50 30.17
CA ASN A 310 13.76 0.78 30.69
C ASN A 310 13.51 -0.55 29.93
N GLY A 311 12.74 -1.45 30.54
CA GLY A 311 12.30 -2.71 29.94
C GLY A 311 13.26 -3.89 30.16
N PRO A 312 13.01 -5.04 29.51
CA PRO A 312 13.73 -6.30 29.78
C PRO A 312 15.25 -6.26 29.51
N LYS A 313 15.71 -5.31 28.70
CA LYS A 313 17.11 -5.14 28.31
C LYS A 313 17.74 -3.87 28.93
N ALA A 314 17.11 -3.29 29.94
CA ALA A 314 17.63 -2.12 30.63
C ALA A 314 19.04 -2.35 31.19
N GLY A 315 19.88 -1.32 31.16
CA GLY A 315 21.27 -1.39 31.63
C GLY A 315 22.28 -1.88 30.58
N LYS A 316 21.82 -2.33 29.41
CA LYS A 316 22.68 -2.70 28.27
C LYS A 316 22.63 -1.62 27.17
N THR A 317 23.60 -1.61 26.29
CA THR A 317 23.56 -0.87 25.02
C THR A 317 22.82 -1.67 23.94
N PRO A 318 22.28 -1.03 22.90
CA PRO A 318 21.70 -1.75 21.76
C PRO A 318 22.64 -2.77 21.12
N ALA A 319 23.92 -2.42 21.00
CA ALA A 319 24.96 -3.31 20.48
C ALA A 319 25.16 -4.56 21.34
N GLU A 320 25.19 -4.43 22.68
CA GLU A 320 25.31 -5.59 23.57
C GLU A 320 24.14 -6.56 23.40
N VAL A 321 22.91 -6.06 23.27
CA VAL A 321 21.73 -6.91 23.05
C VAL A 321 21.80 -7.65 21.71
N VAL A 322 22.28 -6.96 20.66
CA VAL A 322 22.52 -7.58 19.34
C VAL A 322 23.61 -8.65 19.41
N LEU A 323 24.71 -8.39 20.12
CA LEU A 323 25.82 -9.33 20.24
C LEU A 323 25.44 -10.59 21.03
N GLU A 324 24.65 -10.44 22.09
CA GLU A 324 24.09 -11.60 22.82
C GLU A 324 23.29 -12.49 21.88
N ARG A 325 22.44 -11.90 21.04
CA ARG A 325 21.67 -12.64 20.04
C ARG A 325 22.57 -13.26 18.97
N ALA A 326 23.61 -12.56 18.52
CA ALA A 326 24.57 -13.10 17.57
C ALA A 326 25.26 -14.36 18.12
N ILE A 327 25.67 -14.34 19.40
CA ILE A 327 26.26 -15.50 20.08
C ILE A 327 25.25 -16.66 20.15
N GLU A 328 23.98 -16.39 20.51
CA GLU A 328 22.91 -17.41 20.52
C GLU A 328 22.71 -18.06 19.15
N ASN A 329 22.88 -17.29 18.07
CA ASN A 329 22.80 -17.76 16.69
C ASN A 329 24.09 -18.45 16.21
N GLY A 330 25.12 -18.55 17.06
CA GLY A 330 26.39 -19.21 16.75
C GLY A 330 27.37 -18.35 15.97
N ALA A 331 27.23 -17.01 15.99
CA ALA A 331 28.18 -16.10 15.35
C ALA A 331 29.55 -16.15 16.05
N ASP A 332 30.61 -16.24 15.25
CA ASP A 332 31.99 -16.10 15.73
C ASP A 332 32.35 -14.61 15.85
N LEU A 333 32.29 -14.08 17.07
CA LEU A 333 32.57 -12.66 17.31
C LEU A 333 34.02 -12.25 16.98
N ASP A 334 34.96 -13.20 16.95
CA ASP A 334 36.37 -12.92 16.61
C ASP A 334 36.55 -12.63 15.12
N THR A 335 35.56 -12.98 14.29
CA THR A 335 35.53 -12.68 12.85
C THR A 335 34.88 -11.34 12.52
N LEU A 336 34.39 -10.60 13.54
CA LEU A 336 33.80 -9.30 13.31
C LEU A 336 34.82 -8.32 12.71
N PRO A 337 34.37 -7.43 11.81
CA PRO A 337 35.21 -6.35 11.29
C PRO A 337 35.92 -5.58 12.41
N LEU A 338 37.21 -5.28 12.23
CA LEU A 338 38.05 -4.61 13.25
C LEU A 338 37.43 -3.31 13.80
N TRP A 339 36.72 -2.55 12.96
CA TRP A 339 36.07 -1.32 13.40
C TRP A 339 34.91 -1.58 14.38
N LEU A 340 34.20 -2.71 14.25
CA LEU A 340 33.17 -3.14 15.20
C LEU A 340 33.81 -3.58 16.51
N LEU A 341 34.88 -4.38 16.45
CA LEU A 341 35.63 -4.80 17.64
C LEU A 341 36.17 -3.58 18.41
N ALA A 342 36.67 -2.57 17.70
CA ALA A 342 37.13 -1.33 18.32
C ALA A 342 36.00 -0.59 19.06
N LEU A 343 34.78 -0.53 18.50
CA LEU A 343 33.64 0.09 19.14
C LEU A 343 33.15 -0.70 20.37
N ILE A 344 33.13 -2.02 20.27
CA ILE A 344 32.68 -2.91 21.36
C ILE A 344 33.65 -2.83 22.54
N ASN A 345 34.95 -2.77 22.27
CA ASN A 345 36.00 -2.73 23.29
C ASN A 345 36.25 -1.32 23.86
N TYR A 346 35.70 -0.27 23.23
CA TYR A 346 35.79 1.09 23.76
C TYR A 346 34.84 1.32 24.95
N SER A 347 33.81 0.48 25.09
CA SER A 347 32.77 0.56 26.13
C SER A 347 33.08 -0.21 27.42
N LYS A 348 34.16 -1.00 27.42
CA LYS A 348 34.68 -1.75 28.59
C LYS A 348 35.84 -1.00 29.22
#